data_AF-H0EQG6-F1
#
_entry.id   AF-H0EQG6-F1
#
_cell.length_a   1.000
_cell.length_b   1.000
_cell.length_c   1.000
_cell.angle_alpha   90.00
_cell.angle_beta   90.00
_cell.angle_gamma   90.00
#
_symmetry.space_group_name_H-M   'P 1'
#
loop_
_entity.id
_entity.type
_entity.pdbx_description
1 polymer ?
#
loop_
_entity_poly.entity_id
_entity_poly.type
_entity_poly.pdbx_seq_one_letter_code
_entity_poly.pdbx_strand_id
1 'polypeptide(L)'
;MKEALMVLEAGLHERRVAGTGSNSVSSRSHGFFCVEVKKRRRNRMPGPWGGSALTVVDLAGSERARDAKTAGATLQEAGKINESLMYLGQCLQMQSDIGNSIKSHSHHRNPQKAIMIVTADPVGDFNATSQILRYSALAREVTVPRIPSVTSTIMAQSTASHYFSPGRGGGRTPTDSERETMEIAALEIARMSEEIDGLRSELKEEQDRRLESEAHLESLRDRIVEIEMDVREEVFSEMEKQMETEMRRWKASFASEQERQEEHVDRKLEILTKTIDLGDDDKENAGCDGGFTGDLEDENERLRREVESLRRELQGRSPSLA
;
A
#
# COMPACT_ATOMS: atom_id res chain seq x y z
N MET A 1 -19.85 -10.23 14.88
CA MET A 1 -18.85 -9.91 13.85
C MET A 1 -18.89 -8.42 13.47
N LYS A 2 -20.07 -7.83 13.21
CA LYS A 2 -20.22 -6.40 12.89
C LYS A 2 -19.58 -5.45 13.91
N GLU A 3 -19.80 -5.65 15.21
CA GLU A 3 -19.20 -4.81 16.26
C GLU A 3 -17.66 -4.86 16.27
N ALA A 4 -17.08 -6.03 16.05
CA ALA A 4 -15.62 -6.18 15.99
C ALA A 4 -15.02 -5.48 14.75
N LEU A 5 -15.73 -5.51 13.63
CA LEU A 5 -15.35 -4.78 12.41
C LEU A 5 -15.43 -3.27 12.63
N MET A 6 -16.47 -2.77 13.31
CA MET A 6 -16.58 -1.33 13.63
C MET A 6 -15.42 -0.84 14.50
N VAL A 7 -15.00 -1.62 15.51
CA VAL A 7 -13.84 -1.27 16.35
C VAL A 7 -12.55 -1.28 15.54
N LEU A 8 -12.39 -2.24 14.63
CA LEU A 8 -11.24 -2.29 13.73
C LEU A 8 -11.21 -1.10 12.78
N GLU A 9 -12.33 -0.77 12.14
CA GLU A 9 -12.46 0.38 11.24
C GLU A 9 -12.17 1.70 11.94
N ALA A 10 -12.69 1.89 13.16
CA ALA A 10 -12.39 3.06 13.97
C ALA A 10 -10.89 3.16 14.29
N GLY A 11 -10.25 2.05 14.68
CA GLY A 11 -8.81 2.02 14.94
C GLY A 11 -7.95 2.31 13.70
N LEU A 12 -8.36 1.80 12.54
CA LEU A 12 -7.70 2.09 11.26
C LEU A 12 -7.91 3.55 10.82
N HIS A 13 -9.08 4.13 11.10
CA HIS A 13 -9.39 5.52 10.80
C HIS A 13 -8.52 6.48 11.61
N GLU A 14 -8.41 6.28 12.93
CA GLU A 14 -7.54 7.07 13.80
C GLU A 14 -6.06 6.97 13.37
N ARG A 15 -5.62 5.76 12.99
CA ARG A 15 -4.27 5.55 12.45
C ARG A 15 -4.04 6.33 11.15
N ARG A 16 -5.07 6.51 10.31
CA ARG A 16 -5.02 7.27 9.05
C ARG A 16 -4.94 8.79 9.26
N VAL A 17 -5.70 9.34 10.21
CA VAL A 17 -5.80 10.80 10.42
C VAL A 17 -4.49 11.41 10.95
N ALA A 18 -3.65 10.63 11.63
CA ALA A 18 -2.33 11.07 12.08
C ALA A 18 -1.28 11.21 10.95
N GLY A 19 -1.55 10.73 9.74
CA GLY A 19 -0.63 10.78 8.61
C GLY A 19 -0.67 12.12 7.87
N THR A 20 0.46 12.85 7.81
CA THR A 20 0.59 13.98 6.86
C THR A 20 0.56 13.45 5.43
N GLY A 21 -0.27 14.06 4.57
CA GLY A 21 -0.71 13.56 3.25
C GLY A 21 0.32 13.23 2.15
N SER A 22 1.59 13.04 2.50
CA SER A 22 2.67 12.61 1.59
C SER A 22 3.06 11.13 1.75
N ASN A 23 2.70 10.45 2.86
CA ASN A 23 3.10 9.07 3.13
C ASN A 23 1.87 8.17 3.31
N SER A 24 1.98 6.89 2.96
CA SER A 24 0.92 5.92 3.21
C SER A 24 0.74 5.72 4.72
N VAL A 25 -0.51 5.69 5.17
CA VAL A 25 -0.91 5.57 6.59
C VAL A 25 -0.21 4.44 7.34
N SER A 26 0.03 3.31 6.65
CA SER A 26 0.66 2.13 7.22
C SER A 26 2.15 2.32 7.53
N SER A 27 2.82 3.32 6.95
CA SER A 27 4.27 3.49 7.05
C SER A 27 4.74 4.22 8.32
N ARG A 28 3.79 4.74 9.13
CA ARG A 28 4.08 5.70 10.21
C ARG A 28 3.84 5.21 11.63
N SER A 29 3.22 4.05 11.80
CA SER A 29 2.97 3.48 13.12
C SER A 29 2.78 1.97 13.05
N HIS A 30 3.21 1.27 14.09
CA HIS A 30 2.92 -0.15 14.26
C HIS A 30 1.50 -0.33 14.79
N GLY A 31 0.71 -1.18 14.14
CA GLY A 31 -0.63 -1.57 14.56
C GLY A 31 -0.64 -2.90 15.31
N PHE A 32 -1.33 -2.96 16.44
CA PHE A 32 -1.53 -4.20 17.20
C PHE A 32 -3.02 -4.45 17.37
N PHE A 33 -3.50 -5.58 16.88
CA PHE A 33 -4.88 -6.01 17.02
C PHE A 33 -4.94 -7.36 17.73
N CYS A 34 -5.54 -7.41 18.91
CA CYS A 34 -5.63 -8.61 19.73
C CYS A 34 -7.09 -9.04 19.88
N VAL A 35 -7.38 -10.30 19.52
CA VAL A 35 -8.68 -10.94 19.71
C VAL A 35 -8.51 -12.04 20.74
N GLU A 36 -9.14 -11.87 21.90
CA GLU A 36 -9.14 -12.87 22.96
C GLU A 36 -10.49 -13.58 23.04
N VAL A 37 -10.49 -14.89 22.84
CA VAL A 37 -11.67 -15.73 22.99
C VAL A 37 -11.63 -16.38 24.36
N LYS A 38 -12.53 -15.98 25.25
CA LYS A 38 -12.69 -16.57 26.59
C LYS A 38 -13.84 -17.57 26.59
N LYS A 39 -13.57 -18.79 27.05
CA LYS A 39 -14.52 -19.88 27.21
C LYS A 39 -14.56 -20.34 28.65
N ARG A 40 -15.76 -20.43 29.21
CA ARG A 40 -16.01 -21.03 30.52
C ARG A 40 -16.90 -22.25 30.36
N ARG A 41 -16.52 -23.39 30.93
CA ARG A 41 -17.40 -24.57 30.97
C ARG A 41 -18.58 -24.27 31.90
N ARG A 42 -19.80 -24.54 31.44
CA ARG A 42 -21.01 -24.45 32.24
C ARG A 42 -21.09 -25.65 33.18
N ASN A 43 -20.28 -25.66 34.23
CA ASN A 43 -20.37 -26.65 35.31
C ASN A 43 -20.94 -25.99 36.57
N ARG A 44 -21.51 -26.80 37.48
CA ARG A 44 -22.10 -26.32 38.76
C ARG A 44 -21.08 -25.68 39.72
N MET A 45 -19.78 -25.80 39.45
CA MET A 45 -18.69 -25.20 40.23
C MET A 45 -18.01 -24.07 39.44
N PRO A 46 -17.66 -22.93 40.07
CA PRO A 46 -16.85 -21.88 39.44
C PRO A 46 -15.46 -22.43 39.08
N GLY A 47 -15.16 -22.54 37.79
CA GLY A 47 -13.82 -22.85 37.28
C GLY A 47 -13.18 -21.65 36.59
N PRO A 48 -11.85 -21.62 36.42
CA PRO A 48 -11.14 -20.54 35.73
C PRO A 48 -11.60 -20.43 34.26
N TRP A 49 -11.57 -19.20 33.74
CA TRP A 49 -11.80 -18.96 32.32
C TRP A 49 -10.62 -19.53 31.53
N GLY A 50 -10.90 -20.44 30.59
CA GLY A 50 -9.94 -20.82 29.57
C GLY A 50 -10.06 -19.88 28.38
N GLY A 51 -9.01 -19.73 27.57
CA GLY A 51 -9.11 -18.91 26.39
C GLY A 51 -7.91 -19.01 25.47
N SER A 52 -8.06 -18.45 24.28
CA SER A 52 -7.02 -18.32 23.26
C SER A 52 -6.99 -16.88 22.77
N ALA A 53 -5.80 -16.34 22.57
CA ALA A 53 -5.60 -15.02 21.98
C ALA A 53 -4.97 -15.15 20.60
N LEU A 54 -5.48 -14.38 19.64
CA LEU A 54 -4.88 -14.13 18.35
C LEU A 54 -4.43 -12.67 18.31
N THR A 55 -3.13 -12.44 18.15
CA THR A 55 -2.57 -11.10 17.98
C THR A 55 -2.08 -10.94 16.55
N VAL A 56 -2.66 -10.01 15.82
CA VAL A 56 -2.22 -9.56 14.51
C VAL A 56 -1.41 -8.28 14.71
N VAL A 57 -0.18 -8.28 14.21
CA VAL A 57 0.72 -7.13 14.29
C VAL A 57 1.01 -6.67 12.87
N ASP A 58 0.73 -5.40 12.59
CA ASP A 58 1.05 -4.72 11.36
C ASP A 58 2.22 -3.76 11.62
N LEU A 59 3.42 -4.13 11.19
CA LEU A 59 4.61 -3.32 11.42
C LEU A 59 4.71 -2.23 10.37
N ALA A 60 5.09 -1.02 10.80
CA ALA A 60 5.44 0.07 9.91
C ALA A 60 6.63 -0.30 9.02
N GLY A 61 6.73 0.36 7.88
CA GLY A 61 7.83 0.17 6.94
C GLY A 61 9.19 0.54 7.55
N SER A 62 10.24 -0.11 7.04
CA SER A 62 11.62 0.15 7.44
C SER A 62 12.29 1.20 6.56
N GLU A 63 11.51 2.11 5.94
CA GLU A 63 12.08 3.10 5.03
C GLU A 63 13.05 4.04 5.77
N ARG A 64 14.08 4.48 5.03
CA ARG A 64 15.08 5.38 5.60
C ARG A 64 14.50 6.78 5.69
N ALA A 65 14.66 7.37 6.87
CA ALA A 65 14.31 8.76 7.15
C ALA A 65 15.01 9.79 6.22
N ARG A 66 16.03 9.36 5.45
CA ARG A 66 16.75 10.18 4.47
C ARG A 66 16.03 10.33 3.14
N ASP A 67 15.26 9.32 2.73
CA ASP A 67 14.57 9.29 1.43
C ASP A 67 13.21 9.99 1.52
N ALA A 68 12.58 9.92 2.70
CA ALA A 68 11.51 10.81 3.07
C ALA A 68 12.10 12.21 3.27
N LYS A 69 12.01 13.09 2.26
CA LYS A 69 12.42 14.51 2.27
C LYS A 69 11.64 15.35 3.29
N THR A 70 11.57 14.89 4.52
CA THR A 70 10.66 15.35 5.57
C THR A 70 11.49 15.98 6.69
N ALA A 71 11.18 17.22 7.01
CA ALA A 71 11.88 17.99 8.03
C ALA A 71 11.13 17.94 9.38
N GLY A 72 11.87 18.11 10.49
CA GLY A 72 11.28 18.29 11.82
C GLY A 72 10.70 17.02 12.44
N ALA A 73 9.44 17.08 12.88
CA ALA A 73 8.78 16.04 13.68
C ALA A 73 8.67 14.67 12.96
N THR A 74 8.45 14.67 11.65
CA THR A 74 8.35 13.44 10.84
C THR A 74 9.67 12.66 10.80
N LEU A 75 10.82 13.36 10.82
CA LEU A 75 12.13 12.72 10.88
C LEU A 75 12.35 12.01 12.22
N GLN A 76 11.91 12.62 13.32
CA GLN A 76 12.01 12.03 14.65
C GLN A 76 11.12 10.78 14.78
N GLU A 77 9.92 10.83 14.20
CA GLU A 77 8.99 9.70 14.15
C GLU A 77 9.57 8.53 13.34
N ALA A 78 10.06 8.80 12.12
CA ALA A 78 10.74 7.79 11.30
C ALA A 78 11.98 7.19 12.01
N GLY A 79 12.68 8.00 12.82
CA GLY A 79 13.77 7.52 13.67
C GLY A 79 13.30 6.48 14.70
N LYS A 80 12.20 6.77 15.42
CA LYS A 80 11.62 5.85 16.43
C LYS A 80 11.09 4.55 15.82
N ILE A 81 10.50 4.62 14.62
CA ILE A 81 10.04 3.43 13.89
C ILE A 81 11.24 2.53 13.58
N ASN A 82 12.29 3.08 12.99
CA ASN A 82 13.50 2.33 12.67
C ASN A 82 14.20 1.78 13.91
N GLU A 83 14.21 2.53 15.01
CA GLU A 83 14.72 2.08 16.30
C GLU A 83 13.95 0.85 16.83
N SER A 84 12.61 0.90 16.82
CA SER A 84 11.80 -0.23 17.27
C SER A 84 11.98 -1.49 16.42
N LEU A 85 12.13 -1.35 15.10
CA LEU A 85 12.41 -2.46 14.19
C LEU A 85 13.82 -3.03 14.37
N MET A 86 14.80 -2.17 14.67
CA MET A 86 16.15 -2.60 15.01
C MET A 86 16.14 -3.45 16.29
N TYR A 87 15.44 -3.02 17.34
CA TYR A 87 15.30 -3.78 18.58
C TYR A 87 14.60 -5.12 18.35
N LEU A 88 13.55 -5.16 17.52
CA LEU A 88 12.91 -6.41 17.13
C LEU A 88 13.92 -7.38 16.48
N GLY A 89 14.74 -6.88 15.55
CA GLY A 89 15.80 -7.66 14.92
C GLY A 89 16.82 -8.22 15.93
N GLN A 90 17.22 -7.41 16.91
CA GLN A 90 18.11 -7.85 18.00
C GLN A 90 17.45 -8.92 18.87
N CYS A 91 16.17 -8.78 19.20
CA CYS A 91 15.42 -9.79 19.93
C CYS A 91 15.34 -11.13 19.20
N LEU A 92 15.10 -11.09 17.88
CA LEU A 92 15.09 -12.30 17.05
C LEU A 92 16.46 -12.99 17.03
N GLN A 93 17.54 -12.22 16.88
CA GLN A 93 18.91 -12.75 16.94
C GLN A 93 19.22 -13.42 18.29
N MET A 94 18.87 -12.75 19.40
CA MET A 94 19.07 -13.32 20.73
C MET A 94 18.28 -14.62 20.92
N GLN A 95 17.04 -14.68 20.41
CA GLN A 95 16.22 -15.89 20.50
C GLN A 95 16.72 -17.03 19.61
N SER A 96 17.25 -16.76 18.42
CA SER A 96 17.86 -17.79 17.55
C SER A 96 19.10 -18.38 18.21
N ASP A 97 19.92 -17.55 18.84
CA ASP A 97 21.16 -17.98 19.51
C ASP A 97 20.85 -18.86 20.74
N ILE A 98 19.81 -18.52 21.51
CA ILE A 98 19.34 -19.30 22.67
C ILE A 98 18.77 -20.66 22.23
N GLY A 99 18.01 -20.70 21.12
CA GLY A 99 17.48 -21.95 20.55
C GLY A 99 18.56 -22.95 20.18
N ASN A 100 19.77 -22.48 19.85
CA ASN A 100 20.94 -23.30 19.52
C ASN A 100 21.78 -23.72 20.74
N SER A 101 21.66 -23.03 21.89
CA SER A 101 22.59 -23.21 23.02
C SER A 101 21.97 -23.86 24.28
N ILE A 102 20.63 -23.87 24.45
CA ILE A 102 20.03 -24.26 25.74
C ILE A 102 18.94 -25.34 25.58
N LYS A 103 19.33 -26.61 25.77
CA LYS A 103 18.44 -27.70 26.21
C LYS A 103 18.18 -27.59 27.73
N SER A 104 17.65 -26.46 28.21
CA SER A 104 17.38 -26.29 29.65
C SER A 104 16.04 -25.61 29.93
N HIS A 105 15.12 -26.41 30.46
CA HIS A 105 14.15 -26.08 31.52
C HIS A 105 13.30 -24.80 31.35
N SER A 106 12.68 -24.59 30.19
CA SER A 106 11.50 -23.70 30.14
C SER A 106 10.29 -24.42 30.71
N HIS A 107 9.80 -23.92 31.85
CA HIS A 107 8.52 -24.30 32.47
C HIS A 107 7.40 -24.43 31.43
N HIS A 108 6.46 -25.36 31.69
CA HIS A 108 5.29 -25.71 30.88
C HIS A 108 4.46 -24.51 30.42
N ARG A 109 4.94 -23.82 29.38
CA ARG A 109 4.18 -22.85 28.60
C ARG A 109 3.81 -23.57 27.32
N ASN A 110 2.51 -23.66 27.03
CA ASN A 110 2.06 -24.20 25.76
C ASN A 110 2.79 -23.49 24.62
N PRO A 111 3.33 -24.22 23.63
CA PRO A 111 4.01 -23.62 22.49
C PRO A 111 3.03 -22.69 21.76
N GLN A 112 3.38 -21.40 21.68
CA GLN A 112 2.61 -20.40 20.94
C GLN A 112 3.00 -20.49 19.47
N LYS A 113 2.01 -20.52 18.57
CA LYS A 113 2.25 -20.50 17.12
C LYS A 113 2.34 -19.04 16.67
N ALA A 114 3.41 -18.70 15.96
CA ALA A 114 3.59 -17.40 15.33
C ALA A 114 3.80 -17.60 13.82
N ILE A 115 3.22 -16.70 13.02
CA ILE A 115 3.43 -16.62 11.57
C ILE A 115 3.95 -15.22 11.29
N MET A 116 5.05 -15.13 10.54
CA MET A 116 5.60 -13.88 10.05
C MET A 116 5.33 -13.78 8.55
N ILE A 117 4.63 -12.72 8.13
CA ILE A 117 4.44 -12.39 6.72
C ILE A 117 5.43 -11.31 6.37
N VAL A 118 6.18 -11.53 5.29
CA VAL A 118 7.25 -10.62 4.86
C VAL A 118 6.87 -10.04 3.51
N THR A 119 6.70 -8.73 3.45
CA THR A 119 6.46 -7.99 2.21
C THR A 119 7.76 -7.31 1.77
N ALA A 120 8.24 -7.65 0.58
CA ALA A 120 9.45 -7.09 0.00
C ALA A 120 9.10 -6.44 -1.35
N ASP A 121 9.63 -5.24 -1.58
CA ASP A 121 9.50 -4.55 -2.86
C ASP A 121 10.66 -4.99 -3.80
N PRO A 122 10.37 -5.62 -4.95
CA PRO A 122 11.38 -6.05 -5.90
C PRO A 122 12.07 -4.88 -6.64
N VAL A 123 11.47 -3.69 -6.66
CA VAL A 123 12.00 -2.49 -7.34
C VAL A 123 12.51 -1.45 -6.33
N GLY A 124 12.27 -1.67 -5.04
CA GLY A 124 12.63 -0.76 -3.95
C GLY A 124 14.11 -0.77 -3.55
N ASP A 125 14.43 -0.11 -2.44
CA ASP A 125 15.81 -0.05 -1.91
C ASP A 125 16.32 -1.45 -1.54
N PHE A 126 17.36 -1.90 -2.26
CA PHE A 126 18.04 -3.17 -2.02
C PHE A 126 18.46 -3.33 -0.55
N ASN A 127 18.92 -2.27 0.11
CA ASN A 127 19.39 -2.37 1.50
C ASN A 127 18.22 -2.63 2.46
N ALA A 128 17.08 -1.96 2.24
CA ALA A 128 15.87 -2.17 3.03
C ALA A 128 15.34 -3.60 2.84
N THR A 129 15.19 -4.05 1.59
CA THR A 129 14.75 -5.41 1.26
C THR A 129 15.70 -6.48 1.82
N SER A 130 17.02 -6.27 1.70
CA SER A 130 18.04 -7.18 2.27
C SER A 130 17.95 -7.28 3.80
N GLN A 131 17.70 -6.16 4.49
CA GLN A 131 17.53 -6.14 5.94
C GLN A 131 16.28 -6.90 6.39
N ILE A 132 15.16 -6.71 5.69
CA ILE A 132 13.90 -7.43 5.94
C ILE A 132 14.10 -8.94 5.76
N LEU A 133 14.75 -9.35 4.67
CA LEU A 133 15.03 -10.76 4.40
C LEU A 133 15.97 -11.37 5.45
N ARG A 134 16.97 -10.62 5.94
CA ARG A 134 17.83 -11.07 7.04
C ARG A 134 17.04 -11.35 8.32
N TYR A 135 16.11 -10.46 8.71
CA TYR A 135 15.26 -10.69 9.87
C TYR A 135 14.34 -11.90 9.69
N SER A 136 13.82 -12.12 8.49
CA SER A 136 13.00 -13.30 8.19
C SER A 136 13.76 -14.62 8.33
N ALA A 137 15.05 -14.64 7.96
CA ALA A 137 15.91 -15.80 8.13
C ALA A 137 16.14 -16.11 9.61
N LEU A 138 16.46 -15.09 10.42
CA LEU A 138 16.62 -15.24 11.87
C LEU A 138 15.34 -15.73 12.54
N ALA A 139 14.18 -15.21 12.14
CA ALA A 139 12.89 -15.65 12.68
C ALA A 139 12.57 -17.12 12.38
N ARG A 140 13.08 -17.68 11.27
CA ARG A 140 12.93 -19.12 10.97
C ARG A 140 13.74 -20.01 11.91
N GLU A 141 14.85 -19.50 12.44
CA GLU A 141 15.74 -20.23 13.36
C GLU A 141 15.22 -20.23 14.80
N VAL A 142 14.33 -19.28 15.14
CA VAL A 142 13.54 -19.29 16.38
C VAL A 142 12.51 -20.42 16.32
N THR A 143 12.97 -21.64 16.53
CA THR A 143 12.12 -22.83 16.39
C THR A 143 11.22 -23.01 17.63
N VAL A 144 9.92 -22.78 17.43
CA VAL A 144 8.91 -23.59 18.12
C VAL A 144 9.05 -25.00 17.52
N PRO A 145 9.30 -26.06 18.31
CA PRO A 145 9.46 -27.40 17.76
C PRO A 145 8.27 -27.71 16.86
N ARG A 146 8.54 -27.83 15.55
CA ARG A 146 7.54 -28.23 14.58
C ARG A 146 7.07 -29.61 15.02
N ILE A 147 5.79 -29.72 15.37
CA ILE A 147 5.15 -31.02 15.51
C ILE A 147 5.33 -31.69 14.16
N PRO A 148 6.10 -32.80 14.05
CA PRO A 148 6.29 -33.47 12.78
C PRO A 148 4.91 -33.84 12.23
N SER A 149 4.72 -33.60 10.92
CA SER A 149 3.48 -33.98 10.24
C SER A 149 3.16 -35.44 10.54
N VAL A 150 1.90 -35.74 10.82
CA VAL A 150 1.39 -37.10 11.08
C VAL A 150 1.86 -38.09 10.00
N THR A 151 2.06 -37.60 8.76
CA THR A 151 2.61 -38.35 7.62
C THR A 151 4.02 -38.92 7.87
N SER A 152 4.88 -38.20 8.59
CA SER A 152 6.25 -38.64 8.88
C SER A 152 6.32 -39.73 9.97
N THR A 153 5.38 -39.72 10.92
CA THR A 153 5.25 -40.77 11.95
C THR A 153 4.70 -42.07 11.36
N ILE A 154 3.77 -41.97 10.40
CA ILE A 154 3.21 -43.15 9.71
C ILE A 154 4.28 -43.87 8.86
N MET A 155 5.14 -43.12 8.15
CA MET A 155 6.24 -43.71 7.37
C MET A 155 7.37 -44.28 8.23
N ALA A 156 7.58 -43.75 9.45
CA ALA A 156 8.57 -44.29 10.38
C ALA A 156 8.08 -45.57 11.10
N GLN A 157 6.76 -45.78 11.21
CA GLN A 157 6.20 -47.00 11.79
C GLN A 157 6.11 -48.16 10.79
N SER A 158 5.98 -47.88 9.49
CA SER A 158 5.93 -48.94 8.47
C SER A 158 7.27 -49.67 8.28
N THR A 159 8.40 -49.04 8.59
CA THR A 159 9.73 -49.69 8.54
C THR A 159 10.06 -50.51 9.79
N ALA A 160 9.26 -50.44 10.85
CA ALA A 160 9.40 -51.26 12.05
C ALA A 160 8.73 -52.64 11.94
N SER A 161 8.26 -53.02 10.75
CA SER A 161 7.62 -54.32 10.46
C SER A 161 8.61 -55.49 10.31
N HIS A 162 9.71 -55.49 11.09
CA HIS A 162 10.75 -56.51 11.05
C HIS A 162 10.70 -57.55 12.20
N TYR A 163 9.59 -57.66 12.92
CA TYR A 163 9.44 -58.65 14.00
C TYR A 163 8.73 -59.96 13.64
N PHE A 164 8.57 -60.30 12.35
CA PHE A 164 8.09 -61.62 11.94
C PHE A 164 8.94 -62.19 10.81
N SER A 165 10.02 -62.89 11.18
CA SER A 165 10.64 -63.89 10.30
C SER A 165 9.72 -65.12 10.23
N PRO A 166 9.33 -65.61 9.04
CA PRO A 166 8.61 -66.87 8.92
C PRO A 166 9.63 -68.01 9.07
N GLY A 167 9.78 -68.49 10.30
CA GLY A 167 10.46 -69.74 10.59
C GLY A 167 9.65 -70.91 10.02
N ARG A 168 10.27 -71.68 9.12
CA ARG A 168 9.83 -73.01 8.68
C ARG A 168 9.36 -73.87 9.86
N GLY A 169 8.14 -74.40 9.79
CA GLY A 169 7.76 -75.61 10.51
C GLY A 169 6.33 -75.65 11.03
N GLY A 170 5.53 -76.58 10.46
CA GLY A 170 4.43 -77.26 11.14
C GLY A 170 3.14 -76.45 11.33
N GLY A 171 2.05 -76.91 10.71
CA GLY A 171 0.71 -76.42 11.00
C GLY A 171 0.37 -76.56 12.49
N ARG A 172 0.49 -75.46 13.23
CA ARG A 172 -0.15 -75.28 14.53
C ARG A 172 -1.48 -74.61 14.27
N THR A 173 -2.57 -75.27 14.66
CA THR A 173 -3.87 -74.64 14.76
C THR A 173 -3.77 -73.53 15.80
N PRO A 174 -4.22 -72.30 15.48
CA PRO A 174 -4.19 -71.20 16.44
C PRO A 174 -4.97 -71.59 17.69
N THR A 175 -4.39 -71.29 18.84
CA THR A 175 -5.03 -71.50 20.14
C THR A 175 -6.29 -70.63 20.23
N ASP A 176 -7.27 -71.01 21.06
CA ASP A 176 -8.54 -70.28 21.17
C ASP A 176 -8.33 -68.79 21.49
N SER A 177 -7.35 -68.51 22.36
CA SER A 177 -6.94 -67.14 22.71
C SER A 177 -6.36 -66.37 21.51
N GLU A 178 -5.58 -67.00 20.64
CA GLU A 178 -5.05 -66.35 19.42
C GLU A 178 -6.16 -66.03 18.42
N ARG A 179 -7.20 -66.89 18.33
CA ARG A 179 -8.37 -66.64 17.46
C ARG A 179 -9.19 -65.46 17.97
N GLU A 180 -9.43 -65.37 19.28
CA GLU A 180 -10.11 -64.24 19.91
C GLU A 180 -9.34 -62.93 19.69
N THR A 181 -8.02 -62.91 19.87
CA THR A 181 -7.21 -61.69 19.63
C THR A 181 -7.23 -61.26 18.16
N MET A 182 -7.26 -62.21 17.22
CA MET A 182 -7.35 -61.93 15.79
C MET A 182 -8.72 -61.39 15.41
N GLU A 183 -9.78 -61.91 16.03
CA GLU A 183 -11.16 -61.42 15.85
C GLU A 183 -11.32 -59.99 16.37
N ILE A 184 -10.79 -59.69 17.55
CA ILE A 184 -10.79 -58.33 18.12
C ILE A 184 -10.01 -57.35 17.21
N ALA A 185 -8.85 -57.77 16.70
CA ALA A 185 -8.06 -56.95 15.79
C ALA A 185 -8.79 -56.70 14.45
N ALA A 186 -9.47 -57.71 13.91
CA ALA A 186 -10.25 -57.58 12.68
C ALA A 186 -11.42 -56.61 12.84
N LEU A 187 -12.11 -56.64 13.99
CA LEU A 187 -13.18 -55.70 14.32
C LEU A 187 -12.66 -54.26 14.44
N GLU A 188 -11.50 -54.06 15.07
CA GLU A 188 -10.90 -52.73 15.20
C GLU A 188 -10.41 -52.20 13.85
N ILE A 189 -9.85 -53.06 12.98
CA ILE A 189 -9.50 -52.69 11.60
C ILE A 189 -10.75 -52.27 10.82
N ALA A 190 -11.85 -53.01 10.93
CA ALA A 190 -13.11 -52.66 10.27
C ALA A 190 -13.64 -51.30 10.74
N ARG A 191 -13.63 -51.06 12.05
CA ARG A 191 -14.04 -49.78 12.65
C ARG A 191 -13.15 -48.61 12.19
N MET A 192 -11.84 -48.77 12.22
CA MET A 192 -10.91 -47.74 11.76
C MET A 192 -11.06 -47.47 10.25
N SER A 193 -11.40 -48.49 9.46
CA SER A 193 -11.63 -48.34 8.02
C SER A 193 -12.88 -47.52 7.74
N GLU A 194 -13.97 -47.77 8.48
CA GLU A 194 -15.19 -46.97 8.41
C GLU A 194 -14.96 -45.51 8.83
N GLU A 195 -14.16 -45.28 9.88
CA GLU A 195 -13.78 -43.92 10.32
C GLU A 195 -12.93 -43.19 9.25
N ILE A 196 -11.99 -43.90 8.62
CA ILE A 196 -11.18 -43.35 7.52
C ILE A 196 -12.07 -42.96 6.32
N ASP A 197 -13.04 -43.79 5.96
CA ASP A 197 -13.94 -43.51 4.84
C ASP A 197 -14.89 -42.34 5.17
N GLY A 198 -15.36 -42.23 6.41
CA GLY A 198 -16.09 -41.05 6.90
C GLY A 198 -15.27 -39.77 6.79
N LEU A 199 -14.03 -39.77 7.29
CA LEU A 199 -13.12 -38.63 7.22
C LEU A 199 -12.77 -38.26 5.77
N ARG A 200 -12.66 -39.23 4.86
CA ARG A 200 -12.46 -38.99 3.42
C ARG A 200 -13.66 -38.29 2.79
N SER A 201 -14.88 -38.67 3.17
CA SER A 201 -16.11 -38.02 2.71
C SER A 201 -16.18 -36.57 3.18
N GLU A 202 -15.93 -36.32 4.47
CA GLU A 202 -15.89 -34.96 5.03
C GLU A 202 -14.82 -34.09 4.38
N LEU A 203 -13.62 -34.67 4.13
CA LEU A 203 -12.55 -33.96 3.44
C LEU A 203 -12.96 -33.56 2.03
N LYS A 204 -13.66 -34.44 1.30
CA LYS A 204 -14.15 -34.16 -0.05
C LYS A 204 -15.19 -33.04 -0.04
N GLU A 205 -16.16 -33.08 0.87
CA GLU A 205 -17.17 -32.02 0.99
C GLU A 205 -16.54 -30.66 1.37
N GLU A 206 -15.49 -30.66 2.18
CA GLU A 206 -14.73 -29.44 2.49
C GLU A 206 -13.92 -28.96 1.28
N GLN A 207 -13.35 -29.85 0.48
CA GLN A 207 -12.65 -29.51 -0.77
C GLN A 207 -13.61 -28.90 -1.80
N ASP A 208 -14.79 -29.47 -1.96
CA ASP A 208 -15.81 -28.95 -2.89
C ASP A 208 -16.29 -27.56 -2.45
N ARG A 209 -16.56 -27.35 -1.15
CA ARG A 209 -16.90 -26.03 -0.59
C ARG A 209 -15.77 -25.00 -0.79
N ARG A 210 -14.51 -25.42 -0.64
CA ARG A 210 -13.36 -24.54 -0.90
C ARG A 210 -13.29 -24.15 -2.37
N LEU A 211 -13.45 -25.09 -3.29
CA LEU A 211 -13.44 -24.84 -4.72
C LEU A 211 -14.55 -23.86 -5.13
N GLU A 212 -15.76 -24.03 -4.61
CA GLU A 212 -16.87 -23.08 -4.83
C GLU A 212 -16.54 -21.67 -4.31
N SER A 213 -15.94 -21.59 -3.12
CA SER A 213 -15.54 -20.30 -2.54
C SER A 213 -14.42 -19.63 -3.34
N GLU A 214 -13.47 -20.40 -3.86
CA GLU A 214 -12.37 -19.91 -4.70
C GLU A 214 -12.91 -19.39 -6.04
N ALA A 215 -13.81 -20.13 -6.69
CA ALA A 215 -14.47 -19.70 -7.92
C ALA A 215 -15.29 -18.41 -7.74
N HIS A 216 -16.00 -18.28 -6.61
CA HIS A 216 -16.72 -17.06 -6.28
C HIS A 216 -15.78 -15.87 -6.06
N LEU A 217 -14.64 -16.08 -5.38
CA LEU A 217 -13.62 -15.04 -5.19
C LEU A 217 -12.95 -14.63 -6.51
N GLU A 218 -12.73 -15.57 -7.42
CA GLU A 218 -12.22 -15.31 -8.77
C GLU A 218 -13.20 -14.42 -9.57
N SER A 219 -14.49 -14.76 -9.57
CA SER A 219 -15.52 -13.94 -10.23
C SER A 219 -15.59 -12.51 -9.67
N LEU A 220 -15.43 -12.34 -8.36
CA LEU A 220 -15.37 -11.00 -7.75
C LEU A 220 -14.11 -10.22 -8.16
N ARG A 221 -12.97 -10.90 -8.33
CA ARG A 221 -11.73 -10.25 -8.81
C ARG A 221 -11.90 -9.74 -10.24
N ASP A 222 -12.48 -10.56 -11.11
CA ASP A 222 -12.73 -10.16 -12.50
C ASP A 222 -13.66 -8.94 -12.56
N ARG A 223 -14.72 -8.94 -11.75
CA ARG A 223 -15.63 -7.80 -11.66
C ARG A 223 -14.99 -6.52 -11.12
N ILE A 224 -14.02 -6.64 -10.21
CA ILE A 224 -13.25 -5.48 -9.74
C ILE A 224 -12.40 -4.91 -10.87
N VAL A 225 -11.77 -5.77 -11.68
CA VAL A 225 -10.97 -5.34 -12.84
C VAL A 225 -11.84 -4.63 -13.87
N GLU A 226 -13.04 -5.15 -14.17
CA GLU A 226 -14.01 -4.49 -15.05
C GLU A 226 -14.35 -3.08 -14.55
N ILE A 227 -14.73 -2.94 -13.28
CA ILE A 227 -15.04 -1.63 -12.69
C ILE A 227 -13.83 -0.69 -12.73
N GLU A 228 -12.62 -1.19 -12.49
CA GLU A 228 -11.40 -0.40 -12.58
C GLU A 228 -11.17 0.13 -14.00
N MET A 229 -11.42 -0.69 -15.03
CA MET A 229 -11.33 -0.27 -16.42
C MET A 229 -12.35 0.82 -16.74
N ASP A 230 -13.61 0.64 -16.33
CA ASP A 230 -14.67 1.64 -16.52
C ASP A 230 -14.31 2.99 -15.90
N VAL A 231 -13.83 2.99 -14.65
CA VAL A 231 -13.41 4.23 -13.94
C VAL A 231 -12.22 4.89 -14.65
N ARG A 232 -11.26 4.12 -15.15
CA ARG A 232 -10.12 4.67 -15.90
C ARG A 232 -10.57 5.34 -17.19
N GLU A 233 -11.52 4.74 -17.92
CA GLU A 233 -12.09 5.33 -19.13
C GLU A 233 -12.87 6.61 -18.84
N GLU A 234 -13.68 6.63 -17.78
CA GLU A 234 -14.44 7.81 -17.35
C GLU A 234 -13.50 8.97 -17.00
N VAL A 235 -12.49 8.72 -16.16
CA VAL A 235 -11.49 9.73 -15.77
C VAL A 235 -10.71 10.24 -16.97
N PHE A 236 -10.32 9.35 -17.90
CA PHE A 236 -9.62 9.75 -19.12
C PHE A 236 -10.51 10.65 -19.98
N SER A 237 -11.77 10.28 -20.20
CA SER A 237 -12.73 11.08 -20.97
C SER A 237 -13.00 12.45 -20.34
N GLU A 238 -13.13 12.51 -19.02
CA GLU A 238 -13.30 13.78 -18.31
C GLU A 238 -12.07 14.68 -18.46
N MET A 239 -10.87 14.13 -18.30
CA MET A 239 -9.61 14.87 -18.45
C MET A 239 -9.44 15.39 -19.88
N GLU A 240 -9.75 14.58 -20.89
CA GLU A 240 -9.70 14.98 -22.31
C GLU A 240 -10.66 16.14 -22.58
N LYS A 241 -11.90 16.05 -22.12
CA LYS A 241 -12.88 17.15 -22.23
C LYS A 241 -12.39 18.42 -21.54
N GLN A 242 -11.84 18.32 -20.34
CA GLN A 242 -11.28 19.48 -19.63
C GLN A 242 -10.12 20.10 -20.42
N MET A 243 -9.19 19.29 -20.90
CA MET A 243 -8.06 19.75 -21.70
C MET A 243 -8.51 20.43 -23.01
N GLU A 244 -9.53 19.89 -23.68
CA GLU A 244 -10.13 20.53 -24.85
C GLU A 244 -10.77 21.88 -24.53
N THR A 245 -11.49 21.99 -23.41
CA THR A 245 -12.11 23.25 -23.00
C THR A 245 -11.07 24.31 -22.68
N GLU A 246 -10.01 23.95 -21.95
CA GLU A 246 -8.89 24.84 -21.67
C GLU A 246 -8.16 25.24 -22.95
N MET A 247 -7.84 24.28 -23.84
CA MET A 247 -7.20 24.58 -25.12
C MET A 247 -8.06 25.51 -25.99
N ARG A 248 -9.39 25.32 -26.00
CA ARG A 248 -10.32 26.20 -26.72
C ARG A 248 -10.31 27.62 -26.13
N ARG A 249 -10.31 27.74 -24.80
CA ARG A 249 -10.24 29.02 -24.08
C ARG A 249 -8.93 29.75 -24.38
N TRP A 250 -7.80 29.06 -24.31
CA TRP A 250 -6.48 29.60 -24.64
C TRP A 250 -6.41 30.06 -26.10
N LYS A 251 -6.88 29.25 -27.05
CA LYS A 251 -6.95 29.63 -28.47
C LYS A 251 -7.82 30.86 -28.70
N ALA A 252 -8.97 30.95 -28.05
CA ALA A 252 -9.85 32.12 -28.16
C ALA A 252 -9.20 33.39 -27.59
N SER A 253 -8.56 33.28 -26.42
CA SER A 253 -7.83 34.40 -25.82
C SER A 253 -6.66 34.85 -26.70
N PHE A 254 -5.93 33.90 -27.30
CA PHE A 254 -4.83 34.20 -28.20
C PHE A 254 -5.32 34.87 -29.49
N ALA A 255 -6.40 34.38 -30.09
CA ALA A 255 -7.01 34.98 -31.27
C ALA A 255 -7.49 36.41 -31.01
N SER A 256 -8.11 36.67 -29.86
CA SER A 256 -8.56 38.01 -29.49
C SER A 256 -7.39 38.99 -29.29
N GLU A 257 -6.27 38.55 -28.72
CA GLU A 257 -5.08 39.40 -28.61
C GLU A 257 -4.44 39.66 -29.98
N GLN A 258 -4.44 38.66 -30.87
CA GLN A 258 -3.96 38.82 -32.24
C GLN A 258 -4.83 39.82 -33.02
N GLU A 259 -6.15 39.71 -32.95
CA GLU A 259 -7.09 40.65 -33.57
C GLU A 259 -6.85 42.08 -33.05
N ARG A 260 -6.65 42.24 -31.73
CA ARG A 260 -6.34 43.54 -31.14
C ARG A 260 -5.01 44.11 -31.64
N GLN A 261 -4.01 43.27 -31.87
CA GLN A 261 -2.73 43.67 -32.46
C GLN A 261 -2.87 44.06 -33.93
N GLU A 262 -3.64 43.29 -34.71
CA GLU A 262 -3.95 43.58 -36.11
C GLU A 262 -4.69 44.92 -36.23
N GLU A 263 -5.76 45.14 -35.46
CA GLU A 263 -6.46 46.42 -35.38
C GLU A 263 -5.54 47.60 -34.99
N HIS A 264 -4.55 47.34 -34.14
CA HIS A 264 -3.60 48.35 -33.73
C HIS A 264 -2.60 48.68 -34.85
N VAL A 265 -2.17 47.69 -35.63
CA VAL A 265 -1.33 47.88 -36.81
C VAL A 265 -2.13 48.59 -37.91
N ASP A 266 -3.38 48.20 -38.15
CA ASP A 266 -4.25 48.82 -39.15
C ASP A 266 -4.48 50.30 -38.85
N ARG A 267 -4.78 50.66 -37.59
CA ARG A 267 -4.88 52.07 -37.18
C ARG A 267 -3.58 52.84 -37.40
N LYS A 268 -2.41 52.23 -37.15
CA LYS A 268 -1.12 52.86 -37.40
C LYS A 268 -0.87 53.08 -38.89
N LEU A 269 -1.23 52.09 -39.73
CA LEU A 269 -1.14 52.20 -41.18
C LEU A 269 -2.07 53.30 -41.71
N GLU A 270 -3.30 53.38 -41.20
CA GLU A 270 -4.27 54.42 -41.60
C GLU A 270 -3.75 55.83 -41.29
N ILE A 271 -3.18 56.04 -40.10
CA ILE A 271 -2.57 57.32 -39.72
C ILE A 271 -1.40 57.64 -40.65
N LEU A 272 -0.51 56.66 -40.91
CA LEU A 272 0.65 56.85 -41.79
C LEU A 272 0.22 57.21 -43.21
N THR A 273 -0.78 56.53 -43.77
CA THR A 273 -1.33 56.86 -45.09
C THR A 273 -1.88 58.28 -45.12
N LYS A 274 -2.69 58.68 -44.13
CA LYS A 274 -3.20 60.05 -44.01
C LYS A 274 -2.09 61.10 -43.91
N THR A 275 -1.02 60.82 -43.18
CA THR A 275 0.14 61.73 -43.10
C THR A 275 0.89 61.84 -44.42
N ILE A 276 0.99 60.75 -45.19
CA ILE A 276 1.60 60.78 -46.52
C ILE A 276 0.74 61.60 -47.50
N ASP A 277 -0.59 61.40 -47.48
CA ASP A 277 -1.52 62.18 -48.31
C ASP A 277 -1.46 63.68 -47.99
N LEU A 278 -1.44 64.05 -46.69
CA LEU A 278 -1.24 65.44 -46.27
C LEU A 278 0.14 66.00 -46.67
N GLY A 279 1.18 65.16 -46.61
CA GLY A 279 2.53 65.54 -47.03
C GLY A 279 2.75 65.66 -48.54
N ASP A 280 1.81 65.17 -49.36
CA ASP A 280 1.79 65.42 -50.80
C ASP A 280 0.93 66.66 -51.16
N ASP A 281 -0.14 66.96 -50.41
CA ASP A 281 -0.87 68.23 -50.53
C ASP A 281 -0.02 69.44 -50.09
N ASP A 282 0.89 69.27 -49.11
CA ASP A 282 1.83 70.34 -48.69
C ASP A 282 2.99 70.56 -49.68
N LYS A 283 3.22 69.68 -50.66
CA LYS A 283 4.21 69.92 -51.72
C LYS A 283 3.73 70.88 -52.81
N GLU A 284 2.43 71.08 -52.95
CA GLU A 284 1.90 72.12 -53.84
C GLU A 284 1.83 73.51 -53.17
N ASN A 285 2.08 73.59 -51.85
CA ASN A 285 2.08 74.86 -51.12
C ASN A 285 3.33 75.08 -50.26
N ALA A 286 4.48 74.54 -50.67
CA ALA A 286 5.78 74.72 -50.03
C ALA A 286 6.35 76.14 -50.25
N GLY A 287 5.67 77.11 -49.66
CA GLY A 287 6.12 78.48 -49.48
C GLY A 287 5.55 78.99 -48.16
N CYS A 288 6.31 78.78 -47.08
CA CYS A 288 6.11 79.32 -45.72
C CYS A 288 5.40 78.40 -44.73
N ASP A 289 6.11 77.41 -44.16
CA ASP A 289 5.76 76.93 -42.80
C ASP A 289 7.00 76.38 -42.07
N GLY A 290 7.71 77.27 -41.38
CA GLY A 290 8.74 76.91 -40.39
C GLY A 290 8.28 77.20 -38.96
N GLY A 291 7.00 77.51 -38.75
CA GLY A 291 6.45 77.87 -37.44
C GLY A 291 5.80 76.68 -36.74
N PHE A 292 5.05 75.87 -37.49
CA PHE A 292 4.28 74.75 -36.91
C PHE A 292 5.16 73.60 -36.39
N THR A 293 6.33 73.40 -36.98
CA THR A 293 7.32 72.40 -36.54
C THR A 293 7.95 72.74 -35.20
N GLY A 294 8.19 74.02 -34.91
CA GLY A 294 8.73 74.46 -33.62
C GLY A 294 7.74 74.28 -32.47
N ASP A 295 6.47 74.65 -32.68
CA ASP A 295 5.43 74.48 -31.67
C ASP A 295 5.19 72.98 -31.34
N LEU A 296 5.25 72.11 -32.35
CA LEU A 296 5.15 70.65 -32.17
C LEU A 296 6.36 70.03 -31.47
N GLU A 297 7.57 70.60 -31.66
CA GLU A 297 8.79 70.17 -30.96
C GLU A 297 8.74 70.57 -29.47
N ASP A 298 8.28 71.79 -29.16
CA ASP A 298 8.11 72.27 -27.80
C ASP A 298 7.02 71.50 -27.03
N GLU A 299 5.90 71.18 -27.70
CA GLU A 299 4.83 70.35 -27.12
C GLU A 299 5.31 68.91 -26.89
N ASN A 300 6.12 68.35 -27.80
CA ASN A 300 6.74 67.03 -27.61
C ASN A 300 7.68 67.01 -26.41
N GLU A 301 8.49 68.06 -26.23
CA GLU A 301 9.40 68.15 -25.10
C GLU A 301 8.62 68.26 -23.78
N ARG A 302 7.51 68.99 -23.78
CA ARG A 302 6.61 69.11 -22.63
C ARG A 302 5.94 67.78 -22.27
N LEU A 303 5.39 67.07 -23.24
CA LEU A 303 4.75 65.77 -23.04
C LEU A 303 5.75 64.70 -22.59
N ARG A 304 7.01 64.74 -23.08
CA ARG A 304 8.08 63.84 -22.62
C ARG A 304 8.40 64.04 -21.14
N ARG A 305 8.48 65.30 -20.69
CA ARG A 305 8.68 65.62 -19.26
C ARG A 305 7.51 65.13 -18.40
N GLU A 306 6.28 65.26 -18.89
CA GLU A 306 5.08 64.81 -18.18
C GLU A 306 5.01 63.28 -18.06
N VAL A 307 5.31 62.55 -19.14
CA VAL A 307 5.39 61.08 -19.12
C VAL A 307 6.50 60.59 -18.18
N GLU A 308 7.63 61.28 -18.13
CA GLU A 308 8.72 60.93 -17.21
C GLU A 308 8.32 61.16 -15.74
N SER A 309 7.59 62.25 -15.46
CA SER A 309 7.01 62.53 -14.14
C SER A 309 6.01 61.45 -13.73
N LEU A 310 5.06 61.11 -14.61
CA LEU A 310 4.05 60.08 -14.36
C LEU A 310 4.69 58.69 -14.20
N ARG A 311 5.77 58.38 -14.94
CA ARG A 311 6.53 57.13 -14.75
C ARG A 311 7.23 57.07 -13.40
N ARG A 312 7.77 58.19 -12.90
CA ARG A 312 8.34 58.26 -11.54
C ARG A 312 7.27 58.13 -10.47
N GLU A 313 6.09 58.72 -10.65
CA GLU A 313 4.96 58.51 -9.74
C GLU A 313 4.48 57.04 -9.74
N LEU A 314 4.44 56.39 -10.90
CA LEU A 314 4.07 54.98 -11.02
C LEU A 314 5.11 54.04 -10.37
N GLN A 315 6.40 54.36 -10.48
CA GLN A 315 7.48 53.62 -9.81
C GLN A 315 7.55 53.90 -8.30
N GLY A 316 7.13 55.10 -7.86
CA GLY A 316 7.02 55.48 -6.45
C GLY A 316 5.83 54.85 -5.72
N ARG A 317 4.78 54.44 -6.45
CA ARG A 317 3.72 53.58 -5.94
C ARG A 317 4.14 52.12 -6.09
N SER A 318 4.82 51.57 -5.10
CA SER A 318 5.00 50.11 -5.02
C SER A 318 3.65 49.39 -5.14
N PRO A 319 3.58 48.25 -5.86
CA PRO A 319 2.37 47.46 -5.96
C PRO A 319 2.11 46.79 -4.59
N SER A 320 1.28 47.43 -3.77
CA SER A 320 0.67 46.75 -2.62
C SER A 320 -0.52 45.93 -3.11
N LEU A 321 -0.31 44.62 -3.16
CA LEU A 321 -1.28 43.55 -2.87
C LEU A 321 -2.68 43.68 -3.49
N ALA A 322 -2.89 42.93 -4.59
CA ALA A 322 -4.05 42.05 -4.78
C ALA A 322 -3.67 40.97 -5.81
#